data_AF-A5UQF0-F1
#
_entry.id   AF-A5UQF0-F1
#
_cell.length_a   1.000
_cell.length_b   1.000
_cell.length_c   1.000
_cell.angle_alpha   90.00
_cell.angle_beta   90.00
_cell.angle_gamma   90.00
#
_symmetry.space_group_name_H-M   'P 1'
#
loop_
_entity.id
_entity.type
_entity.pdbx_description
1 polymer ?
#
loop_
_entity_poly.entity_id
_entity_poly.type
_entity_poly.pdbx_seq_one_letter_code
_entity_poly.pdbx_strand_id
1 'polypeptide(L)'
;MNPILAHLGFRPDDRVVIIHADDLGMCHATIPAVAELFDAGLVSSAATMVPCPWFPAVAAYARANPAVDIGVHATLTCEWEACRWGPLSTREPASGLLDDEGYFHRTTAMVQERADPAAVAAELNAQIDRALASGIDVTHIDSHMGSVFAPHMLPVYLAAAARVHVPPLVPRLSEERMREQGMPDEMIAFARESAQHLEAQGVVMVDDLIGMPLDRYEERIETAKQVLGTLKPGLTYLIIHPAIDTPELRAIASDWRARVADYQAFCSAELRAWVREQGIQVVGWRPIRDAMRSR
;
A
#
# COMPACT_ATOMS: atom_id res chain seq x y z
N MET A 1 -2.38 -16.89 -15.88
CA MET A 1 -1.17 -16.07 -15.66
C MET A 1 -1.58 -14.61 -15.69
N ASN A 2 -1.06 -13.79 -14.80
CA ASN A 2 -1.34 -12.36 -14.77
C ASN A 2 -0.86 -11.67 -16.07
N PRO A 3 -1.73 -10.95 -16.80
CA PRO A 3 -1.37 -10.35 -18.09
C PRO A 3 -0.18 -9.37 -18.00
N ILE A 4 -0.01 -8.68 -16.87
CA ILE A 4 1.12 -7.74 -16.70
C ILE A 4 2.45 -8.47 -16.55
N LEU A 5 2.44 -9.62 -15.87
CA LEU A 5 3.64 -10.45 -15.72
C LEU A 5 4.10 -11.02 -17.06
N ALA A 6 3.17 -11.45 -17.91
CA ALA A 6 3.48 -11.92 -19.26
C ALA A 6 4.13 -10.83 -20.11
N HIS A 7 3.62 -9.60 -20.01
CA HIS A 7 4.18 -8.43 -20.71
C HIS A 7 5.58 -8.07 -20.22
N LEU A 8 5.86 -8.31 -18.94
CA LEU A 8 7.19 -8.11 -18.33
C LEU A 8 8.15 -9.28 -18.56
N GLY A 9 7.73 -10.34 -19.26
CA GLY A 9 8.57 -11.49 -19.60
C GLY A 9 8.73 -12.55 -18.52
N PHE A 10 7.90 -12.51 -17.47
CA PHE A 10 7.84 -13.59 -16.48
C PHE A 10 7.19 -14.85 -17.09
N ARG A 11 7.37 -15.98 -16.42
CA ARG A 11 6.79 -17.27 -16.80
C ARG A 11 5.53 -17.59 -16.00
N PRO A 12 4.64 -18.47 -16.50
CA PRO A 12 3.42 -18.84 -15.79
C PRO A 12 3.64 -19.48 -14.41
N ASP A 13 4.81 -20.08 -14.19
CA ASP A 13 5.23 -20.75 -12.96
C ASP A 13 6.00 -19.86 -11.99
N ASP A 14 6.30 -18.61 -12.37
CA ASP A 14 7.05 -17.68 -11.52
C ASP A 14 6.20 -17.20 -10.33
N ARG A 15 6.84 -17.22 -9.15
CA ARG A 15 6.34 -16.58 -7.93
C ARG A 15 6.90 -15.16 -7.87
N VAL A 16 6.08 -14.18 -8.21
CA VAL A 16 6.48 -12.76 -8.28
C VAL A 16 5.85 -12.01 -7.12
N VAL A 17 6.64 -11.19 -6.44
CA VAL A 17 6.17 -10.42 -5.28
C VAL A 17 6.59 -8.95 -5.38
N ILE A 18 5.66 -8.06 -5.01
CA ILE A 18 5.98 -6.68 -4.66
C ILE A 18 6.08 -6.66 -3.13
N ILE A 19 7.29 -6.41 -2.61
CA ILE A 19 7.50 -6.24 -1.17
C ILE A 19 7.39 -4.74 -0.90
N HIS A 20 6.30 -4.35 -0.24
CA HIS A 20 5.84 -2.97 -0.18
C HIS A 20 5.85 -2.43 1.25
N ALA A 21 6.49 -1.26 1.44
CA ALA A 21 6.52 -0.53 2.70
C ALA A 21 5.39 0.52 2.79
N ASP A 22 4.39 0.21 3.62
CA ASP A 22 3.26 1.10 3.93
C ASP A 22 3.68 2.23 4.88
N ASP A 23 2.79 3.23 5.00
CA ASP A 23 2.84 4.32 5.98
C ASP A 23 4.04 5.28 5.90
N LEU A 24 4.72 5.39 4.74
CA LEU A 24 5.87 6.29 4.59
C LEU A 24 5.47 7.76 4.83
N GLY A 25 6.05 8.38 5.85
CA GLY A 25 5.74 9.75 6.26
C GLY A 25 4.66 9.88 7.33
N MET A 26 4.11 8.77 7.83
CA MET A 26 3.24 8.77 9.02
C MET A 26 3.96 9.41 10.22
N CYS A 27 5.19 8.97 10.49
CA CYS A 27 6.09 9.54 11.49
C CYS A 27 7.53 9.58 10.93
N HIS A 28 8.44 10.32 11.59
CA HIS A 28 9.81 10.48 11.09
C HIS A 28 10.52 9.13 10.94
N ALA A 29 10.26 8.20 11.86
CA ALA A 29 10.89 6.89 11.92
C ALA A 29 10.71 6.03 10.66
N THR A 30 9.68 6.28 9.86
CA THR A 30 9.44 5.55 8.61
C THR A 30 10.42 5.92 7.50
N ILE A 31 10.94 7.16 7.50
CA ILE A 31 11.77 7.70 6.42
C ILE A 31 13.16 7.04 6.36
N PRO A 32 13.98 7.06 7.43
CA PRO A 32 15.28 6.38 7.39
C PRO A 32 15.12 4.86 7.28
N ALA A 33 14.05 4.27 7.83
CA ALA A 33 13.78 2.84 7.67
C ALA A 33 13.59 2.47 6.19
N VAL A 34 12.75 3.21 5.46
CA VAL A 34 12.52 2.98 4.04
C VAL A 34 13.79 3.24 3.21
N ALA A 35 14.59 4.26 3.55
CA ALA A 35 15.85 4.51 2.88
C ALA A 35 16.80 3.31 2.97
N GLU A 36 17.01 2.79 4.18
CA GLU A 36 17.87 1.63 4.42
C GLU A 36 17.32 0.33 3.80
N LEU A 37 16.00 0.19 3.69
CA LEU A 37 15.37 -0.95 3.03
C LEU A 37 15.60 -0.97 1.53
N PHE A 38 15.52 0.20 0.87
CA PHE A 38 15.89 0.32 -0.55
C PHE A 38 17.38 0.03 -0.76
N ASP A 39 18.25 0.52 0.12
CA ASP A 39 19.69 0.21 0.08
C ASP A 39 19.98 -1.28 0.30
N ALA A 40 19.19 -1.95 1.15
CA ALA A 40 19.26 -3.40 1.33
C ALA A 40 18.75 -4.17 0.09
N GLY A 41 17.91 -3.59 -0.75
CA GLY A 41 17.54 -4.13 -2.06
C GLY A 41 16.65 -5.38 -2.04
N LEU A 42 15.96 -5.67 -0.93
CA LEU A 42 14.89 -6.68 -0.88
C LEU A 42 13.50 -6.05 -1.05
N VAL A 43 13.27 -4.89 -0.44
CA VAL A 43 12.02 -4.12 -0.62
C VAL A 43 12.05 -3.45 -1.99
N SER A 44 10.92 -3.51 -2.69
CA SER A 44 10.81 -3.02 -4.08
C SER A 44 9.91 -1.82 -4.24
N SER A 45 9.17 -1.43 -3.19
CA SER A 45 8.24 -0.31 -3.25
C SER A 45 7.92 0.25 -1.87
N ALA A 46 7.49 1.51 -1.82
CA ALA A 46 6.87 2.15 -0.67
C ALA A 46 5.73 3.09 -1.11
N ALA A 47 4.82 3.46 -0.22
CA ALA A 47 3.76 4.44 -0.50
C ALA A 47 3.66 5.48 0.60
N THR A 48 3.53 6.76 0.21
CA THR A 48 3.57 7.88 1.16
C THR A 48 2.19 8.38 1.56
N MET A 49 2.01 8.61 2.86
CA MET A 49 0.83 9.24 3.44
C MET A 49 0.96 10.77 3.34
N VAL A 50 0.43 11.33 2.26
CA VAL A 50 0.56 12.77 1.93
C VAL A 50 -0.05 13.71 2.99
N PRO A 51 -1.17 13.36 3.66
CA PRO A 51 -1.71 14.21 4.73
C PRO A 51 -0.84 14.31 6.00
N CYS A 52 0.12 13.39 6.19
CA CYS A 52 0.88 13.30 7.43
C CYS A 52 1.97 14.39 7.54
N PRO A 53 2.31 14.84 8.76
CA PRO A 53 3.23 15.96 8.99
C PRO A 53 4.64 15.78 8.39
N TRP A 54 5.10 14.52 8.26
CA TRP A 54 6.45 14.21 7.76
C TRP A 54 6.53 14.06 6.24
N PHE A 55 5.42 14.21 5.51
CA PHE A 55 5.40 14.18 4.04
C PHE A 55 6.43 15.14 3.39
N PRO A 56 6.69 16.38 3.86
CA PRO A 56 7.72 17.22 3.27
C PRO A 56 9.13 16.61 3.28
N ALA A 57 9.46 15.83 4.32
CA ALA A 57 10.72 15.10 4.41
C ALA A 57 10.74 13.90 3.46
N VAL A 58 9.62 13.18 3.32
CA VAL A 58 9.47 12.14 2.28
C VAL A 58 9.70 12.71 0.88
N ALA A 59 9.11 13.86 0.57
CA ALA A 59 9.29 14.50 -0.73
C ALA A 59 10.75 14.93 -0.96
N ALA A 60 11.45 15.41 0.08
CA ALA A 60 12.88 15.72 -0.02
C ALA A 60 13.71 14.46 -0.30
N TYR A 61 13.42 13.36 0.38
CA TYR A 61 14.04 12.06 0.15
C TYR A 61 13.80 11.55 -1.28
N ALA A 62 12.56 11.59 -1.77
CA ALA A 62 12.19 11.14 -3.11
C ALA A 62 12.91 11.95 -4.21
N ARG A 63 13.02 13.28 -4.06
CA ARG A 63 13.77 14.12 -5.01
C ARG A 63 15.27 13.82 -5.02
N ALA A 64 15.84 13.48 -3.87
CA ALA A 64 17.24 13.08 -3.78
C ALA A 64 17.49 11.67 -4.35
N ASN A 65 16.46 10.83 -4.42
CA ASN A 65 16.55 9.43 -4.82
C ASN A 65 15.51 9.07 -5.91
N PRO A 66 15.55 9.67 -7.10
CA PRO A 66 14.49 9.54 -8.11
C PRO A 66 14.28 8.10 -8.64
N ALA A 67 15.23 7.19 -8.37
CA ALA A 67 15.11 5.77 -8.75
C ALA A 67 14.18 4.97 -7.83
N VAL A 68 13.94 5.41 -6.58
CA VAL A 68 13.12 4.65 -5.64
C VAL A 68 11.66 4.63 -6.09
N ASP A 69 10.99 3.54 -5.76
CA ASP A 69 9.63 3.25 -6.20
C ASP A 69 8.64 3.72 -5.13
N ILE A 70 8.11 4.94 -5.30
CA ILE A 70 7.21 5.58 -4.33
C ILE A 70 5.86 5.86 -4.96
N GLY A 71 4.81 5.30 -4.36
CA GLY A 71 3.41 5.60 -4.65
C GLY A 71 2.78 6.56 -3.66
N VAL A 72 1.48 6.79 -3.84
CA VAL A 72 0.64 7.53 -2.88
C VAL A 72 -0.18 6.51 -2.08
N HIS A 73 -0.08 6.59 -0.75
CA HIS A 73 -0.88 5.79 0.16
C HIS A 73 -2.18 6.53 0.45
N ALA A 74 -3.26 6.18 -0.26
CA ALA A 74 -4.54 6.86 -0.15
C ALA A 74 -5.01 6.84 1.31
N THR A 75 -4.99 8.01 1.94
CA THR A 75 -5.18 8.16 3.38
C THR A 75 -6.52 8.84 3.64
N LEU A 76 -7.50 8.08 4.12
CA LEU A 76 -8.83 8.58 4.50
C LEU A 76 -9.18 8.30 5.96
N THR A 77 -8.29 7.61 6.68
CA THR A 77 -8.41 7.26 8.09
C THR A 77 -7.25 7.84 8.90
N CYS A 78 -7.45 7.93 10.21
CA CYS A 78 -6.41 8.19 11.20
C CYS A 78 -6.78 7.49 12.51
N GLU A 79 -6.24 6.29 12.70
CA GLU A 79 -6.55 5.34 13.77
C GLU A 79 -5.89 5.68 15.11
N TRP A 80 -4.78 6.42 15.11
CA TRP A 80 -3.98 6.69 16.30
C TRP A 80 -4.66 7.63 17.28
N GLU A 81 -4.26 7.58 18.54
CA GLU A 81 -4.81 8.45 19.59
C GLU A 81 -4.19 9.85 19.60
N ALA A 82 -2.85 9.93 19.60
CA ALA A 82 -2.14 11.18 19.88
C ALA A 82 -1.64 11.92 18.64
N CYS A 83 -1.26 11.19 17.58
CA CYS A 83 -0.81 11.79 16.32
C CYS A 83 -1.93 11.70 15.29
N ARG A 84 -2.67 12.80 15.14
CA ARG A 84 -3.83 12.86 14.24
C ARG A 84 -3.54 13.71 13.00
N TRP A 85 -4.07 13.28 11.86
CA TRP A 85 -4.06 14.02 10.59
C TRP A 85 -5.45 14.07 9.98
N GLY A 86 -5.65 14.97 9.03
CA GLY A 86 -6.95 15.19 8.40
C GLY A 86 -6.81 15.55 6.92
N PRO A 87 -7.93 15.72 6.22
CA PRO A 87 -7.96 15.95 4.78
C PRO A 87 -7.18 17.20 4.35
N LEU A 88 -6.57 17.09 3.17
CA LEU A 88 -5.92 18.19 2.48
C LEU A 88 -6.94 19.10 1.79
N SER A 89 -8.03 18.52 1.31
CA SER A 89 -8.99 19.15 0.41
C SER A 89 -10.08 19.96 1.12
N THR A 90 -10.35 19.70 2.39
CA THR A 90 -11.52 20.29 3.07
C THR A 90 -11.35 20.38 4.59
N ARG A 91 -12.13 21.27 5.21
CA ARG A 91 -12.40 21.30 6.65
C ARG A 91 -13.91 21.34 6.95
N GLU A 92 -14.73 21.08 5.94
CA GLU A 92 -16.20 21.09 6.04
C GLU A 92 -16.71 19.76 6.62
N PRO A 93 -17.41 19.75 7.78
CA PRO A 93 -17.96 18.53 8.36
C PRO A 93 -18.93 17.80 7.43
N ALA A 94 -19.62 18.53 6.55
CA ALA A 94 -20.54 17.98 5.56
C ALA A 94 -19.86 17.07 4.51
N SER A 95 -18.53 17.11 4.40
CA SER A 95 -17.77 16.17 3.56
C SER A 95 -17.86 14.72 4.05
N GLY A 96 -18.17 14.52 5.33
CA GLY A 96 -18.16 13.21 5.96
C GLY A 96 -16.78 12.60 6.16
N LEU A 97 -15.70 13.30 5.81
CA LEU A 97 -14.30 12.85 5.99
C LEU A 97 -13.76 13.10 7.40
N LEU A 98 -14.43 13.98 8.16
CA LEU A 98 -13.95 14.47 9.45
C LEU A 98 -14.70 13.80 10.60
N ASP A 99 -13.97 13.46 11.66
CA ASP A 99 -14.53 13.12 12.95
C ASP A 99 -14.84 14.37 13.79
N ASP A 100 -15.36 14.15 15.01
CA ASP A 100 -15.77 15.23 15.92
C ASP A 100 -14.56 16.06 16.44
N GLU A 101 -13.34 15.56 16.28
CA GLU A 101 -12.09 16.25 16.65
C GLU A 101 -11.48 17.03 15.47
N GLY A 102 -12.05 16.93 14.26
CA GLY A 102 -11.58 17.62 13.06
C GLY A 102 -10.45 16.91 12.29
N TYR A 103 -10.27 15.61 12.54
CA TYR A 103 -9.30 14.74 11.87
C TYR A 103 -10.02 13.71 11.00
N PHE A 104 -9.28 12.88 10.26
CA PHE A 104 -9.91 11.72 9.62
C PHE A 104 -10.50 10.77 10.68
N HIS A 105 -11.57 10.07 10.28
CA HIS A 105 -12.18 9.02 11.10
C HIS A 105 -11.17 7.94 11.46
N ARG A 106 -11.35 7.34 12.64
CA ARG A 106 -10.44 6.32 13.18
C ARG A 106 -10.57 4.95 12.54
N THR A 107 -11.69 4.67 11.89
CA THR A 107 -11.97 3.34 11.35
C THR A 107 -12.44 3.41 9.91
N THR A 108 -12.07 2.39 9.14
CA THR A 108 -12.56 2.19 7.77
C THR A 108 -14.08 2.20 7.69
N ALA A 109 -14.77 1.57 8.66
CA ALA A 109 -16.23 1.53 8.69
C ALA A 109 -16.85 2.93 8.76
N MET A 110 -16.32 3.83 9.59
CA MET A 110 -16.83 5.20 9.71
C MET A 110 -16.62 6.00 8.42
N VAL A 111 -15.47 5.85 7.76
CA VAL A 111 -15.22 6.47 6.45
C VAL A 111 -16.23 5.96 5.43
N GLN A 112 -16.38 4.64 5.32
CA GLN A 112 -17.28 3.98 4.36
C GLN A 112 -18.76 4.28 4.59
N GLU A 113 -19.17 4.56 5.83
CA GLU A 113 -20.55 4.92 6.15
C GLU A 113 -20.84 6.40 5.90
N ARG A 114 -19.86 7.29 6.17
CA ARG A 114 -20.10 8.73 6.30
C ARG A 114 -19.57 9.58 5.17
N ALA A 115 -18.47 9.19 4.54
CA ALA A 115 -17.78 10.05 3.59
C ALA A 115 -18.57 10.18 2.28
N ASP A 116 -18.74 11.42 1.81
CA ASP A 116 -19.29 11.69 0.48
C ASP A 116 -18.29 11.22 -0.59
N PRO A 117 -18.68 10.35 -1.54
CA PRO A 117 -17.81 9.96 -2.66
C PRO A 117 -17.19 11.13 -3.43
N ALA A 118 -17.88 12.26 -3.54
CA ALA A 118 -17.34 13.46 -4.19
C ALA A 118 -16.22 14.11 -3.35
N ALA A 119 -16.36 14.13 -2.03
CA ALA A 119 -15.31 14.60 -1.12
C ALA A 119 -14.11 13.66 -1.12
N VAL A 120 -14.34 12.34 -1.15
CA VAL A 120 -13.28 11.34 -1.33
C VAL A 120 -12.52 11.58 -2.64
N ALA A 121 -13.23 11.82 -3.75
CA ALA A 121 -12.60 12.10 -5.04
C ALA A 121 -11.70 13.34 -4.98
N ALA A 122 -12.19 14.42 -4.37
CA ALA A 122 -11.42 15.65 -4.18
C ALA A 122 -10.17 15.42 -3.31
N GLU A 123 -10.31 14.65 -2.23
CA GLU A 123 -9.21 14.35 -1.31
C GLU A 123 -8.12 13.47 -1.96
N LEU A 124 -8.50 12.38 -2.62
CA LEU A 124 -7.54 11.51 -3.32
C LEU A 124 -6.78 12.28 -4.40
N ASN A 125 -7.47 13.14 -5.16
CA ASN A 125 -6.82 13.98 -6.16
C ASN A 125 -5.88 14.99 -5.51
N ALA A 126 -6.27 15.63 -4.39
CA ALA A 126 -5.41 16.56 -3.66
C ALA A 126 -4.14 15.89 -3.12
N GLN A 127 -4.23 14.64 -2.62
CA GLN A 127 -3.07 13.87 -2.18
C GLN A 127 -2.11 13.57 -3.34
N ILE A 128 -2.63 13.07 -4.47
CA ILE A 128 -1.84 12.78 -5.67
C ILE A 128 -1.20 14.06 -6.23
N ASP A 129 -1.96 15.15 -6.37
CA ASP A 129 -1.47 16.40 -6.92
C ASP A 129 -0.38 17.01 -6.04
N ARG A 130 -0.53 16.93 -4.71
CA ARG A 130 0.50 17.38 -3.77
C ARG A 130 1.77 16.52 -3.83
N ALA A 131 1.64 15.20 -4.02
CA ALA A 131 2.79 14.32 -4.24
C ALA A 131 3.56 14.71 -5.51
N LEU A 132 2.86 14.84 -6.64
CA LEU A 132 3.43 15.24 -7.93
C LEU A 132 4.06 16.64 -7.86
N ALA A 133 3.36 17.63 -7.30
CA ALA A 133 3.86 19.00 -7.15
C ALA A 133 5.09 19.08 -6.24
N SER A 134 5.28 18.10 -5.35
CA SER A 134 6.46 18.02 -4.48
C SER A 134 7.65 17.31 -5.13
N GLY A 135 7.52 16.90 -6.41
CA GLY A 135 8.59 16.30 -7.21
C GLY A 135 8.69 14.78 -7.08
N ILE A 136 7.66 14.10 -6.60
CA ILE A 136 7.60 12.63 -6.56
C ILE A 136 7.11 12.11 -7.92
N ASP A 137 7.88 11.24 -8.57
CA ASP A 137 7.41 10.47 -9.72
C ASP A 137 6.54 9.30 -9.23
N VAL A 138 5.26 9.58 -8.98
CA VAL A 138 4.30 8.62 -8.41
C VAL A 138 4.22 7.37 -9.29
N THR A 139 4.53 6.21 -8.71
CA THR A 139 4.59 4.94 -9.44
C THR A 139 3.30 4.14 -9.39
N HIS A 140 2.51 4.30 -8.33
CA HIS A 140 1.26 3.60 -8.08
C HIS A 140 0.42 4.35 -7.04
N ILE A 141 -0.78 3.85 -6.78
CA ILE A 141 -1.59 4.24 -5.63
C ILE A 141 -2.07 2.96 -4.93
N ASP A 142 -2.08 2.98 -3.61
CA ASP A 142 -2.68 1.96 -2.74
C ASP A 142 -3.51 2.64 -1.64
N SER A 143 -3.92 1.92 -0.59
CA SER A 143 -4.88 2.44 0.39
C SER A 143 -4.52 2.09 1.83
N HIS A 144 -4.40 3.14 2.65
CA HIS A 144 -4.31 3.00 4.09
C HIS A 144 -5.57 2.33 4.66
N MET A 145 -5.36 1.27 5.43
CA MET A 145 -6.39 0.39 6.03
C MET A 145 -7.45 -0.14 5.04
N GLY A 146 -7.18 -0.11 3.73
CA GLY A 146 -8.13 -0.52 2.70
C GLY A 146 -9.43 0.29 2.64
N SER A 147 -9.43 1.53 3.15
CA SER A 147 -10.65 2.34 3.29
C SER A 147 -11.42 2.56 1.98
N VAL A 148 -10.71 2.61 0.85
CA VAL A 148 -11.30 2.83 -0.48
C VAL A 148 -12.04 1.64 -1.09
N PHE A 149 -11.98 0.43 -0.48
CA PHE A 149 -12.49 -0.79 -1.10
C PHE A 149 -14.00 -1.04 -0.91
N ALA A 150 -14.75 -0.10 -0.31
CA ALA A 150 -16.20 -0.18 -0.33
C ALA A 150 -16.75 -0.05 -1.77
N PRO A 151 -17.85 -0.73 -2.14
CA PRO A 151 -18.40 -0.71 -3.50
C PRO A 151 -18.64 0.69 -4.08
N HIS A 152 -19.07 1.64 -3.25
CA HIS A 152 -19.34 3.03 -3.67
C HIS A 152 -18.09 3.92 -3.69
N MET A 153 -16.96 3.46 -3.12
CA MET A 153 -15.67 4.18 -3.10
C MET A 153 -14.69 3.65 -4.15
N LEU A 154 -14.75 2.36 -4.47
CA LEU A 154 -13.82 1.73 -5.41
C LEU A 154 -13.76 2.46 -6.78
N PRO A 155 -14.89 2.84 -7.42
CA PRO A 155 -14.83 3.60 -8.68
C PRO A 155 -14.12 4.95 -8.56
N VAL A 156 -14.27 5.62 -7.41
CA VAL A 156 -13.61 6.92 -7.15
C VAL A 156 -12.10 6.77 -7.06
N TYR A 157 -11.65 5.73 -6.34
CA TYR A 157 -10.23 5.38 -6.23
C TYR A 157 -9.62 4.99 -7.58
N LEU A 158 -10.31 4.14 -8.35
CA LEU A 158 -9.86 3.75 -9.69
C LEU A 158 -9.78 4.96 -10.64
N ALA A 159 -10.73 5.89 -10.57
CA ALA A 159 -10.71 7.12 -11.35
C ALA A 159 -9.51 8.01 -11.00
N ALA A 160 -9.15 8.11 -9.71
CA ALA A 160 -7.98 8.86 -9.27
C ALA A 160 -6.67 8.26 -9.81
N ALA A 161 -6.53 6.92 -9.80
CA ALA A 161 -5.39 6.22 -10.37
C ALA A 161 -5.30 6.42 -11.90
N ALA A 162 -6.43 6.28 -12.59
CA ALA A 162 -6.53 6.47 -14.04
C ALA A 162 -6.16 7.89 -14.47
N ARG A 163 -6.56 8.92 -13.71
CA ARG A 163 -6.26 10.33 -14.00
C ARG A 163 -4.77 10.60 -14.18
N VAL A 164 -3.92 9.92 -13.42
CA VAL A 164 -2.45 10.09 -13.46
C VAL A 164 -1.73 8.89 -14.08
N HIS A 165 -2.49 7.98 -14.68
CA HIS A 165 -1.99 6.80 -15.41
C HIS A 165 -1.03 5.98 -14.55
N VAL A 166 -1.40 5.69 -13.30
CA VAL A 166 -0.64 4.80 -12.40
C VAL A 166 -1.48 3.57 -12.05
N PRO A 167 -0.87 2.38 -11.85
CA PRO A 167 -1.58 1.21 -11.40
C PRO A 167 -2.16 1.42 -9.98
N PRO A 168 -3.44 1.11 -9.76
CA PRO A 168 -3.99 0.98 -8.42
C PRO A 168 -3.67 -0.40 -7.84
N LEU A 169 -3.43 -0.49 -6.53
CA LEU A 169 -3.53 -1.77 -5.82
C LEU A 169 -4.99 -2.23 -5.84
N VAL A 170 -5.24 -3.32 -6.56
CA VAL A 170 -6.53 -4.01 -6.60
C VAL A 170 -6.27 -5.51 -6.47
N PRO A 171 -6.68 -6.14 -5.36
CA PRO A 171 -6.47 -7.56 -5.17
C PRO A 171 -7.55 -8.39 -5.87
N ARG A 172 -7.12 -9.36 -6.68
CA ARG A 172 -7.95 -10.43 -7.26
C ARG A 172 -7.81 -11.68 -6.40
N LEU A 173 -8.41 -11.65 -5.21
CA LEU A 173 -8.37 -12.79 -4.30
C LEU A 173 -9.21 -13.96 -4.84
N SER A 174 -8.80 -15.19 -4.53
CA SER A 174 -9.66 -16.35 -4.79
C SER A 174 -10.84 -16.35 -3.82
N GLU A 175 -11.96 -16.96 -4.22
CA GLU A 175 -13.12 -17.13 -3.34
C GLU A 175 -12.76 -17.86 -2.04
N GLU A 176 -11.89 -18.87 -2.11
CA GLU A 176 -11.32 -19.56 -0.94
C GLU A 176 -10.66 -18.57 0.03
N ARG A 177 -9.79 -17.69 -0.47
CA ARG A 177 -9.09 -16.68 0.34
C ARG A 177 -10.05 -15.66 0.94
N MET A 178 -11.04 -15.22 0.17
CA MET A 178 -12.06 -14.30 0.69
C MET A 178 -12.88 -14.96 1.82
N ARG A 179 -13.21 -16.25 1.70
CA ARG A 179 -13.89 -17.03 2.76
C ARG A 179 -13.02 -17.24 3.98
N GLU A 180 -11.72 -17.54 3.81
CA GLU A 180 -10.75 -17.61 4.92
C GLU A 180 -10.65 -16.29 5.68
N GLN A 181 -10.77 -15.17 4.98
CA GLN A 181 -10.80 -13.83 5.56
C GLN A 181 -12.16 -13.45 6.17
N GLY A 182 -13.16 -14.34 6.10
CA GLY A 182 -14.49 -14.10 6.65
C GLY A 182 -15.30 -13.06 5.89
N MET A 183 -15.00 -12.82 4.61
CA MET A 183 -15.77 -11.87 3.79
C MET A 183 -17.21 -12.36 3.58
N PRO A 184 -18.23 -11.48 3.67
CA PRO A 184 -19.62 -11.85 3.39
C PRO A 184 -19.83 -12.32 1.95
N ASP A 185 -20.76 -13.25 1.72
CA ASP A 185 -21.05 -13.81 0.38
C ASP A 185 -21.39 -12.73 -0.67
N GLU A 186 -22.12 -11.68 -0.26
CA GLU A 186 -22.45 -10.54 -1.13
C GLU A 186 -21.19 -9.78 -1.58
N MET A 187 -20.22 -9.62 -0.68
CA MET A 187 -18.95 -8.96 -0.97
C MET A 187 -18.06 -9.82 -1.88
N ILE A 188 -18.08 -11.14 -1.68
CA ILE A 188 -17.40 -12.12 -2.55
C ILE A 188 -17.96 -12.04 -3.97
N ALA A 189 -19.29 -12.04 -4.11
CA ALA A 189 -19.96 -11.94 -5.40
C ALA A 189 -19.60 -10.62 -6.11
N PHE A 190 -19.67 -9.50 -5.39
CA PHE A 190 -19.27 -8.18 -5.89
C PHE A 190 -17.80 -8.14 -6.34
N ALA A 191 -16.89 -8.67 -5.53
CA ALA A 191 -15.46 -8.68 -5.85
C ALA A 191 -15.16 -9.52 -7.09
N ARG A 192 -15.85 -10.66 -7.27
CA ARG A 192 -15.71 -11.51 -8.47
C ARG A 192 -16.20 -10.81 -9.74
N GLU A 193 -17.37 -10.19 -9.69
CA GLU A 193 -17.92 -9.45 -10.84
C GLU A 193 -17.04 -8.24 -11.17
N SER A 194 -16.62 -7.49 -10.15
CA SER A 194 -15.72 -6.35 -10.29
C SER A 194 -14.39 -6.77 -10.92
N ALA A 195 -13.77 -7.85 -10.46
CA ALA A 195 -12.51 -8.34 -11.02
C ALA A 195 -12.62 -8.66 -12.52
N GLN A 196 -13.72 -9.28 -12.96
CA GLN A 196 -13.96 -9.57 -14.38
C GLN A 196 -14.08 -8.28 -15.20
N HIS A 197 -14.81 -7.29 -14.68
CA HIS A 197 -14.98 -5.99 -15.34
C HIS A 197 -13.64 -5.22 -15.44
N LEU A 198 -12.88 -5.20 -14.35
CA LEU A 198 -11.58 -4.53 -14.27
C LEU A 198 -10.55 -5.20 -15.20
N GLU A 199 -10.54 -6.52 -15.27
CA GLU A 199 -9.69 -7.26 -16.21
C GLU A 199 -10.05 -6.93 -17.67
N ALA A 200 -11.34 -6.84 -18.00
CA ALA A 200 -11.80 -6.44 -19.33
C ALA A 200 -11.40 -4.99 -19.69
N GLN A 201 -11.26 -4.12 -18.70
CA GLN A 201 -10.75 -2.75 -18.85
C GLN A 201 -9.22 -2.66 -18.86
N GLY A 202 -8.52 -3.79 -18.68
CA GLY A 202 -7.07 -3.84 -18.64
C GLY A 202 -6.44 -3.28 -17.36
N VAL A 203 -7.23 -3.12 -16.29
CA VAL A 203 -6.73 -2.69 -14.98
C VAL A 203 -5.78 -3.75 -14.43
N VAL A 204 -4.61 -3.30 -13.97
CA VAL A 204 -3.64 -4.18 -13.32
C VAL A 204 -4.18 -4.61 -11.97
N MET A 205 -4.18 -5.91 -11.70
CA MET A 205 -4.57 -6.50 -10.41
C MET A 205 -3.45 -7.40 -9.89
N VAL A 206 -3.34 -7.50 -8.57
CA VAL A 206 -2.47 -8.49 -7.90
C VAL A 206 -3.26 -9.76 -7.64
N ASP A 207 -2.64 -10.92 -7.77
CA ASP A 207 -3.30 -12.23 -7.62
C ASP A 207 -3.45 -12.65 -6.15
N ASP A 208 -2.67 -12.07 -5.24
CA ASP A 208 -2.82 -12.27 -3.80
C ASP A 208 -2.34 -11.02 -3.04
N LEU A 209 -2.87 -10.85 -1.83
CA LEU A 209 -2.54 -9.76 -0.92
C LEU A 209 -2.27 -10.35 0.46
N ILE A 210 -1.07 -10.12 0.98
CA ILE A 210 -0.64 -10.66 2.26
C ILE A 210 0.01 -9.53 3.07
N GLY A 211 -0.28 -9.44 4.35
CA GLY A 211 0.41 -8.53 5.27
C GLY A 211 1.24 -9.31 6.28
N MET A 212 2.39 -8.76 6.65
CA MET A 212 3.10 -9.25 7.83
C MET A 212 2.30 -8.92 9.10
N PRO A 213 2.21 -9.84 10.07
CA PRO A 213 1.35 -9.66 11.25
C PRO A 213 1.82 -8.49 12.12
N LEU A 214 0.92 -7.69 12.67
CA LEU A 214 1.27 -6.55 13.54
C LEU A 214 1.20 -6.91 15.04
N ASP A 215 0.58 -8.03 15.37
CA ASP A 215 0.37 -8.54 16.74
C ASP A 215 1.50 -9.50 17.21
N ARG A 216 2.36 -9.96 16.30
CA ARG A 216 3.52 -10.82 16.58
C ARG A 216 4.77 -10.26 15.91
N TYR A 217 5.88 -10.16 16.65
CA TYR A 217 7.11 -9.57 16.14
C TYR A 217 8.38 -10.40 16.43
N GLU A 218 8.28 -11.40 17.30
CA GLU A 218 9.36 -12.35 17.56
C GLU A 218 9.63 -13.24 16.33
N GLU A 219 10.90 -13.59 16.11
CA GLU A 219 11.34 -14.46 15.00
C GLU A 219 10.88 -13.94 13.63
N ARG A 220 10.95 -12.62 13.44
CA ARG A 220 10.36 -11.95 12.27
C ARG A 220 10.91 -12.44 10.93
N ILE A 221 12.21 -12.78 10.86
CA ILE A 221 12.81 -13.38 9.67
C ILE A 221 12.16 -14.72 9.33
N GLU A 222 11.96 -15.61 10.32
CA GLU A 222 11.32 -16.90 10.09
C GLU A 222 9.85 -16.76 9.70
N THR A 223 9.15 -15.79 10.31
CA THR A 223 7.79 -15.44 9.89
C THR A 223 7.75 -14.97 8.44
N ALA A 224 8.70 -14.12 8.02
CA ALA A 224 8.80 -13.66 6.64
C ALA A 224 9.12 -14.81 5.67
N LYS A 225 10.01 -15.73 6.04
CA LYS A 225 10.29 -16.95 5.25
C LYS A 225 9.04 -17.84 5.12
N GLN A 226 8.25 -17.99 6.17
CA GLN A 226 7.00 -18.75 6.11
C GLN A 226 5.99 -18.11 5.15
N VAL A 227 5.78 -16.80 5.26
CA VAL A 227 4.87 -16.05 4.38
C VAL A 227 5.33 -16.08 2.93
N LEU A 228 6.61 -15.81 2.67
CA LEU A 228 7.16 -15.82 1.31
C LEU A 228 7.27 -17.24 0.74
N GLY A 229 7.38 -18.26 1.58
CA GLY A 229 7.43 -19.67 1.18
C GLY A 229 6.10 -20.19 0.64
N THR A 230 4.97 -19.61 1.03
CA THR A 230 3.62 -20.03 0.61
C THR A 230 3.13 -19.35 -0.66
N LEU A 231 3.91 -18.44 -1.25
CA LEU A 231 3.54 -17.75 -2.48
C LEU A 231 3.21 -18.74 -3.60
N LYS A 232 2.06 -18.52 -4.23
CA LYS A 232 1.64 -19.23 -5.43
C LYS A 232 2.21 -18.52 -6.69
N PRO A 233 2.32 -19.20 -7.84
CA PRO A 233 2.66 -18.51 -9.09
C PRO A 233 1.68 -17.39 -9.40
N GLY A 234 2.18 -16.23 -9.83
CA GLY A 234 1.41 -15.00 -9.97
C GLY A 234 2.09 -13.80 -9.34
N LEU A 235 1.36 -12.69 -9.24
CA LEU A 235 1.81 -11.44 -8.63
C LEU A 235 1.20 -11.28 -7.24
N THR A 236 1.99 -11.44 -6.19
CA THR A 236 1.57 -11.17 -4.81
C THR A 236 2.01 -9.78 -4.36
N TYR A 237 1.14 -9.09 -3.61
CA TYR A 237 1.49 -7.88 -2.87
C TYR A 237 1.73 -8.24 -1.40
N LEU A 238 2.95 -8.04 -0.91
CA LEU A 238 3.32 -8.24 0.49
C LEU A 238 3.47 -6.89 1.20
N ILE A 239 2.60 -6.62 2.17
CA ILE A 239 2.63 -5.41 3.00
C ILE A 239 3.55 -5.62 4.21
N ILE A 240 4.45 -4.66 4.43
CA ILE A 240 5.24 -4.49 5.64
C ILE A 240 5.08 -3.06 6.18
N HIS A 241 5.33 -2.86 7.47
CA HIS A 241 5.16 -1.55 8.12
C HIS A 241 6.47 -1.07 8.77
N PRO A 242 7.57 -0.90 8.02
CA PRO A 242 8.89 -0.70 8.60
C PRO A 242 9.06 0.69 9.24
N ALA A 243 9.64 0.72 10.44
CA ALA A 243 10.05 1.96 11.09
C ALA A 243 11.24 1.73 12.03
N ILE A 244 12.14 2.72 12.17
CA ILE A 244 13.21 2.65 13.17
C ILE A 244 12.65 2.89 14.58
N ASP A 245 13.27 2.29 15.60
CA ASP A 245 12.82 2.44 16.98
C ASP A 245 13.11 3.85 17.51
N THR A 246 12.06 4.62 17.78
CA THR A 246 12.16 5.99 18.31
C THR A 246 11.10 6.25 19.38
N PRO A 247 11.34 7.22 20.30
CA PRO A 247 10.31 7.65 21.24
C PRO A 247 9.00 8.11 20.57
N GLU A 248 9.09 8.77 19.40
CA GLU A 248 7.92 9.20 18.61
C GLU A 248 7.10 7.98 18.18
N LEU A 249 7.74 6.99 17.54
CA LEU A 249 7.05 5.77 17.09
C LEU A 249 6.35 5.05 18.25
N ARG A 250 7.04 4.87 19.38
CA ARG A 250 6.49 4.21 20.58
C ARG A 250 5.29 4.95 21.18
N ALA A 251 5.24 6.28 21.00
CA ALA A 251 4.15 7.11 21.51
C ALA A 251 2.93 7.14 20.57
N ILE A 252 3.14 6.89 19.28
CA ILE A 252 2.08 6.89 18.27
C ILE A 252 1.47 5.49 18.14
N ALA A 253 2.32 4.50 17.88
CA ALA A 253 1.92 3.23 17.32
C ALA A 253 2.00 2.12 18.37
N SER A 254 0.85 1.54 18.74
CA SER A 254 0.80 0.44 19.72
C SER A 254 1.51 -0.83 19.23
N ASP A 255 1.58 -1.01 17.91
CA ASP A 255 2.23 -2.08 17.16
C ASP A 255 3.72 -1.80 16.84
N TRP A 256 4.32 -0.75 17.42
CA TRP A 256 5.68 -0.29 17.06
C TRP A 256 6.74 -1.39 17.04
N ARG A 257 6.61 -2.42 17.88
CA ARG A 257 7.55 -3.56 17.93
C ARG A 257 7.54 -4.36 16.64
N ALA A 258 6.37 -4.59 16.06
CA ALA A 258 6.24 -5.27 14.76
C ALA A 258 6.81 -4.41 13.63
N ARG A 259 6.60 -3.10 13.69
CA ARG A 259 7.16 -2.13 12.72
C ARG A 259 8.69 -2.11 12.72
N VAL A 260 9.30 -2.12 13.91
CA VAL A 260 10.76 -2.25 14.07
C VAL A 260 11.26 -3.61 13.58
N ALA A 261 10.52 -4.67 13.89
CA ALA A 261 10.88 -6.02 13.45
C ALA A 261 10.80 -6.16 11.92
N ASP A 262 9.80 -5.55 11.26
CA ASP A 262 9.72 -5.50 9.79
C ASP A 262 10.95 -4.83 9.19
N TYR A 263 11.29 -3.63 9.69
CA TYR A 263 12.51 -2.94 9.25
C TYR A 263 13.75 -3.84 9.39
N GLN A 264 13.97 -4.44 10.56
CA GLN A 264 15.13 -5.30 10.80
C GLN A 264 15.15 -6.55 9.92
N ALA A 265 14.02 -7.23 9.76
CA ALA A 265 13.94 -8.46 8.99
C ALA A 265 14.17 -8.21 7.49
N PHE A 266 13.58 -7.15 6.94
CA PHE A 266 13.69 -6.86 5.51
C PHE A 266 14.97 -6.12 5.12
N CYS A 267 15.72 -5.56 6.08
CA CYS A 267 17.13 -5.18 5.89
C CYS A 267 18.10 -6.36 5.93
N SER A 268 17.66 -7.54 6.37
CA SER A 268 18.55 -8.69 6.59
C SER A 268 19.10 -9.27 5.28
N ALA A 269 20.44 -9.40 5.23
CA ALA A 269 21.11 -10.12 4.16
C ALA A 269 20.72 -11.61 4.11
N GLU A 270 20.37 -12.20 5.26
CA GLU A 270 19.91 -13.58 5.36
C GLU A 270 18.58 -13.78 4.63
N LEU A 271 17.57 -12.94 4.93
CA LEU A 271 16.26 -13.04 4.29
C LEU A 271 16.39 -12.80 2.78
N ARG A 272 17.18 -11.80 2.37
CA ARG A 272 17.45 -11.52 0.95
C ARG A 272 18.11 -12.70 0.24
N ALA A 273 19.09 -13.36 0.88
CA ALA A 273 19.71 -14.55 0.31
C ALA A 273 18.70 -15.69 0.16
N TRP A 274 17.90 -15.93 1.20
CA TRP A 274 16.88 -16.98 1.21
C TRP A 274 15.82 -16.77 0.12
N VAL A 275 15.29 -15.54 -0.06
CA VAL A 275 14.29 -15.22 -1.11
C VAL A 275 14.81 -15.59 -2.49
N ARG A 276 16.07 -15.26 -2.77
CA ARG A 276 16.75 -15.61 -4.03
C ARG A 276 16.96 -17.12 -4.17
N GLU A 277 17.34 -17.82 -3.10
CA GLU A 277 17.48 -19.29 -3.11
C GLU A 277 16.14 -20.00 -3.36
N GLN A 278 15.02 -19.41 -2.92
CA GLN A 278 13.68 -19.90 -3.24
C GLN A 278 13.25 -19.60 -4.67
N GLY A 279 14.03 -18.85 -5.45
CA GLY A 279 13.66 -18.44 -6.82
C GLY A 279 12.44 -17.50 -6.87
N ILE A 280 12.12 -16.84 -5.75
CA ILE A 280 11.07 -15.82 -5.70
C ILE A 280 11.58 -14.56 -6.42
N GLN A 281 10.79 -14.05 -7.34
CA GLN A 281 11.12 -12.87 -8.13
C GLN A 281 10.53 -11.63 -7.45
N VAL A 282 11.35 -10.61 -7.22
CA VAL A 282 10.89 -9.34 -6.64
C VAL A 282 10.75 -8.30 -7.75
N VAL A 283 9.61 -7.62 -7.80
CA VAL A 283 9.32 -6.55 -8.77
C VAL A 283 8.78 -5.31 -8.07
N GLY A 284 9.04 -4.12 -8.62
CA GLY A 284 8.43 -2.86 -8.17
C GLY A 284 7.22 -2.46 -9.02
N TRP A 285 6.52 -1.42 -8.60
CA TRP A 285 5.43 -0.83 -9.38
C TRP A 285 5.90 -0.03 -10.58
N ARG A 286 7.10 0.55 -10.57
CA ARG A 286 7.65 1.35 -11.68
C ARG A 286 7.70 0.54 -12.98
N PRO A 287 8.31 -0.67 -13.04
CA PRO A 287 8.22 -1.52 -14.23
C PRO A 287 6.78 -1.86 -14.64
N ILE A 288 5.88 -2.08 -13.67
CA ILE A 288 4.46 -2.39 -13.92
C ILE A 288 3.73 -1.20 -14.55
N ARG A 289 3.94 0.01 -14.01
CA ARG A 289 3.40 1.27 -14.52
C ARG A 289 3.92 1.55 -15.93
N ASP A 290 5.21 1.39 -16.14
CA ASP A 290 5.84 1.68 -17.42
C ASP A 290 5.35 0.67 -18.49
N ALA A 291 5.21 -0.62 -18.13
CA ALA A 291 4.56 -1.63 -18.95
C ALA A 291 3.09 -1.27 -19.26
N MET A 292 2.32 -0.86 -18.26
CA MET A 292 0.93 -0.42 -18.42
C MET A 292 0.80 0.76 -19.38
N ARG A 293 1.70 1.75 -19.29
CA ARG A 293 1.72 2.93 -20.17
C ARG A 293 2.21 2.66 -21.59
N SER A 294 2.85 1.51 -21.82
CA SER A 294 3.37 1.09 -23.13
C SER A 294 2.36 0.30 -23.99
N ARG A 295 1.17 0.03 -23.46
CA ARG A 295 0.07 -0.67 -24.15
C ARG A 295 -0.78 0.30 -24.95
#